data_AF-A0A938W519-F1
#
_entry.id   AF-A0A938W519-F1
#
_cell.length_a   1.000
_cell.length_b   1.000
_cell.length_c   1.000
_cell.angle_alpha   90.00
_cell.angle_beta   90.00
_cell.angle_gamma   90.00
#
_symmetry.space_group_name_H-M   'P 1'
#
loop_
_entity.id
_entity.type
_entity.pdbx_description
1 polymer ?
#
loop_
_entity_poly.entity_id
_entity_poly.type
_entity_poly.pdbx_seq_one_letter_code
_entity_poly.pdbx_strand_id
1 'polypeptide(L)'
;MSTGFAIAVEPLVRRQIFATEEQAARELVRNYVLRQIAALQREVARFERKYGMPFERFSEYLHEHSTLLETSLLEPGQRQALGRAIMQEEDDWLAWKASQEMLESWVGMRREVTS
;
A
#
# COMPACT_ATOMS: atom_id res chain seq x y z
N MET A 1 19.98 9.15 -22.48
CA MET A 1 18.54 8.93 -22.26
C MET A 1 17.93 8.30 -23.49
N SER A 2 16.89 7.48 -23.35
CA SER A 2 16.18 6.88 -24.50
C SER A 2 15.53 7.96 -25.36
N THR A 3 15.59 7.81 -26.69
CA THR A 3 14.98 8.73 -27.67
C THR A 3 13.49 8.96 -27.41
N GLY A 4 12.76 7.94 -26.95
CA GLY A 4 11.33 8.06 -26.65
C GLY A 4 11.04 8.95 -25.43
N PHE A 5 11.90 8.92 -24.41
CA PHE A 5 11.73 9.78 -23.22
C PHE A 5 11.96 11.26 -23.57
N ALA A 6 13.02 11.55 -24.33
CA ALA A 6 13.33 12.91 -24.77
C ALA A 6 12.15 13.50 -25.57
N ILE A 7 11.56 12.74 -26.49
CA ILE A 7 10.36 13.14 -27.24
C ILE A 7 9.17 13.44 -26.31
N ALA A 8 8.97 12.65 -25.26
CA ALA A 8 7.86 12.85 -24.33
C ALA A 8 8.03 14.10 -23.44
N VAL A 9 9.28 14.46 -23.10
CA VAL A 9 9.61 15.56 -22.18
C VAL A 9 9.90 16.87 -22.91
N GLU A 10 10.30 16.84 -24.18
CA GLU A 10 10.57 18.02 -25.02
C GLU A 10 9.47 19.10 -24.92
N PRO A 11 8.17 18.77 -24.97
CA PRO A 11 7.12 19.79 -24.91
C PRO A 11 7.13 20.54 -23.57
N LEU A 12 7.54 19.90 -22.49
CA LEU A 12 7.59 20.47 -21.14
C LEU A 12 8.79 21.42 -21.00
N VAL A 13 9.93 21.06 -21.59
CA VAL A 13 11.13 21.91 -21.62
C VAL A 13 10.92 23.10 -22.56
N ARG A 14 10.39 22.87 -23.77
CA ARG A 14 10.09 23.93 -24.75
C ARG A 14 9.12 24.97 -24.21
N ARG A 15 8.17 24.56 -23.35
CA ARG A 15 7.22 25.45 -22.68
C ARG A 15 7.77 26.08 -21.39
N GLN A 16 9.04 25.88 -21.08
CA GLN A 16 9.71 26.37 -19.86
C GLN A 16 9.04 25.90 -18.55
N ILE A 17 8.35 24.75 -18.58
CA ILE A 17 7.83 24.11 -17.36
C ILE A 17 8.98 23.50 -16.56
N PHE A 18 9.97 22.95 -17.26
CA PHE A 18 11.25 22.51 -16.71
C PHE A 18 12.40 23.15 -17.48
N ALA A 19 13.52 23.43 -16.79
CA ALA A 19 14.69 24.05 -17.41
C ALA A 19 15.47 23.08 -18.29
N THR A 20 15.52 21.80 -17.89
CA THR A 20 16.23 20.74 -18.62
C THR A 20 15.44 19.43 -18.60
N GLU A 21 15.75 18.54 -19.54
CA GLU A 21 15.21 17.18 -19.55
C GLU A 21 15.57 16.41 -18.27
N GLU A 22 16.78 16.64 -17.73
CA GLU A 22 17.22 16.03 -16.48
C GLU A 22 16.40 16.53 -15.28
N GLN A 23 16.15 17.84 -15.20
CA GLN A 23 15.29 18.40 -14.15
C GLN A 23 13.87 17.82 -14.26
N ALA A 24 13.32 17.75 -15.48
CA ALA A 24 12.02 17.15 -15.72
C ALA A 24 12.00 15.68 -15.28
N ALA A 25 13.01 14.88 -15.62
CA ALA A 25 13.12 13.50 -15.20
C ALA A 25 13.12 13.36 -13.66
N ARG A 26 13.96 14.14 -12.97
CA ARG A 26 14.06 14.12 -11.50
C ARG A 26 12.72 14.47 -10.85
N GLU A 27 12.08 15.55 -11.29
CA GLU A 27 10.81 16.00 -10.72
C GLU A 27 9.65 15.05 -11.04
N LEU A 28 9.60 14.47 -12.24
CA LEU A 28 8.57 13.51 -12.62
C LEU A 28 8.69 12.21 -11.82
N VAL A 29 9.91 11.69 -11.65
CA VAL A 29 10.17 10.50 -10.80
C VAL A 29 9.80 10.82 -9.36
N ARG A 30 10.29 11.92 -8.80
CA ARG A 30 9.96 12.36 -7.43
C ARG A 30 8.45 12.44 -7.20
N ASN A 31 7.72 13.07 -8.11
CA ASN A 31 6.26 13.18 -8.02
C ASN A 31 5.57 11.81 -8.11
N TYR A 32 6.06 10.91 -8.98
CA TYR A 32 5.53 9.56 -9.05
C TYR A 32 5.70 8.79 -7.73
N VAL A 33 6.91 8.82 -7.15
CA VAL A 33 7.21 8.19 -5.86
C VAL A 33 6.29 8.72 -4.76
N LEU A 34 6.14 10.05 -4.65
CA LEU A 34 5.28 10.65 -3.64
C LEU A 34 3.81 10.25 -3.81
N ARG A 35 3.32 10.12 -5.05
CA ARG A 35 1.97 9.63 -5.32
C ARG A 35 1.77 8.18 -4.90
N GLN A 36 2.75 7.30 -5.14
CA GLN A 36 2.68 5.90 -4.70
C GLN A 36 2.67 5.78 -3.17
N ILE A 37 3.55 6.51 -2.49
CA ILE A 37 3.56 6.60 -1.02
C ILE A 37 2.20 7.06 -0.49
N ALA A 38 1.67 8.15 -1.05
CA ALA A 38 0.38 8.70 -0.60
C ALA A 38 -0.79 7.73 -0.87
N ALA A 39 -0.75 6.95 -1.95
CA ALA A 39 -1.76 5.93 -2.22
C ALA A 39 -1.73 4.82 -1.17
N LEU A 40 -0.54 4.27 -0.90
CA LEU A 40 -0.36 3.20 0.09
C LEU A 40 -0.70 3.66 1.52
N GLN A 41 -0.33 4.88 1.89
CA GLN A 41 -0.75 5.48 3.17
C GLN A 41 -2.27 5.55 3.31
N ARG A 42 -2.99 5.90 2.23
CA ARG A 42 -4.46 5.91 2.24
C ARG A 42 -5.05 4.50 2.37
N GLU A 43 -4.44 3.50 1.73
CA GLU A 43 -4.86 2.11 1.85
C GLU A 43 -4.67 1.58 3.28
N VAL A 44 -3.50 1.81 3.88
CA VAL A 44 -3.23 1.48 5.30
C VAL A 44 -4.26 2.15 6.22
N ALA A 45 -4.47 3.46 6.07
CA ALA A 45 -5.43 4.21 6.88
C ALA A 45 -6.90 3.79 6.61
N ARG A 46 -7.21 3.16 5.48
CA ARG A 46 -8.53 2.59 5.22
C ARG A 46 -8.74 1.35 6.10
N PHE A 47 -7.76 0.47 6.20
CA PHE A 47 -7.86 -0.72 7.04
C PHE A 47 -7.91 -0.37 8.53
N GLU A 48 -7.07 0.57 8.99
CA GLU A 48 -7.12 1.06 10.38
C GLU A 48 -8.51 1.60 10.74
N ARG A 49 -9.15 2.34 9.82
CA ARG A 49 -10.53 2.84 10.02
C ARG A 49 -11.57 1.74 9.95
N LYS A 50 -11.40 0.74 9.08
CA LYS A 50 -12.33 -0.39 8.92
C LYS A 50 -12.39 -1.23 10.20
N TYR A 51 -11.24 -1.48 10.82
CA TYR A 51 -11.14 -2.35 12.01
C TYR A 51 -11.02 -1.60 13.34
N GLY A 52 -10.80 -0.28 13.30
CA GLY A 52 -10.71 0.56 14.49
C GLY A 52 -9.45 0.30 15.35
N MET A 53 -8.41 -0.30 14.77
CA MET A 53 -7.18 -0.67 15.47
C MET A 53 -5.98 -0.64 14.52
N PRO A 54 -4.73 -0.56 15.03
CA PRO A 54 -3.53 -0.67 14.20
C PRO A 54 -3.28 -2.12 13.73
N PHE A 55 -2.41 -2.28 12.72
CA PHE A 55 -2.16 -3.57 12.05
C PHE A 55 -1.68 -4.66 12.99
N GLU A 56 -0.79 -4.32 13.93
CA GLU A 56 -0.20 -5.28 14.86
C GLU A 56 -1.29 -5.89 15.74
N ARG A 57 -2.17 -5.03 16.26
CA ARG A 57 -3.32 -5.46 17.08
C ARG A 57 -4.35 -6.24 16.26
N PHE A 58 -4.55 -5.87 15.00
CA PHE A 58 -5.42 -6.63 14.09
C PHE A 58 -4.86 -8.03 13.80
N SER A 59 -3.53 -8.16 13.67
CA SER A 59 -2.86 -9.44 13.48
C SER A 59 -3.03 -10.36 14.69
N GLU A 60 -2.92 -9.81 15.90
CA GLU A 60 -3.20 -10.52 17.16
C GLU A 60 -4.66 -10.95 17.25
N TYR A 61 -5.59 -10.02 16.99
CA TYR A 61 -7.03 -10.30 16.95
C TYR A 61 -7.36 -11.44 15.98
N LEU A 62 -6.85 -11.40 14.75
CA LEU A 62 -7.11 -12.44 13.75
C LEU A 62 -6.60 -13.81 14.21
N HIS A 63 -5.42 -13.86 14.84
CA HIS A 63 -4.88 -15.10 15.39
C HIS A 63 -5.77 -15.70 16.51
N GLU A 64 -6.24 -14.85 17.44
CA GLU A 64 -7.18 -15.26 18.48
C GLU A 64 -8.50 -15.74 17.88
N HIS A 65 -9.02 -15.05 16.86
CA HIS A 65 -10.28 -15.39 16.21
C HIS A 65 -10.22 -16.73 15.47
N SER A 66 -9.11 -17.00 14.76
CA SER A 66 -8.84 -18.31 14.14
C SER A 66 -8.71 -19.42 15.18
N THR A 67 -8.07 -19.15 16.31
CA THR A 67 -7.97 -20.12 17.42
C THR A 67 -9.34 -20.45 18.01
N LEU A 68 -10.23 -19.47 18.14
CA LEU A 68 -11.60 -19.69 18.60
C LEU A 68 -12.40 -20.57 17.63
N LEU A 69 -12.22 -20.43 16.32
CA LEU A 69 -12.87 -21.29 15.33
C LEU A 69 -12.50 -22.78 15.51
N GLU A 70 -11.24 -23.05 15.84
CA GLU A 70 -10.71 -24.41 16.04
C GLU A 70 -11.12 -25.01 17.39
N THR A 71 -11.10 -24.20 18.45
CA THR A 71 -11.24 -24.67 19.84
C THR A 71 -12.68 -24.64 20.36
N SER A 72 -13.57 -23.89 19.72
CA SER A 72 -14.94 -23.69 20.22
C SER A 72 -15.91 -24.80 19.78
N LEU A 73 -16.74 -25.25 20.73
CA LEU A 73 -17.93 -26.07 20.47
C LEU A 73 -19.07 -25.16 19.94
N LEU A 74 -18.91 -24.68 18.71
CA LEU A 74 -19.94 -23.92 18.01
C LEU A 74 -20.90 -24.85 17.26
N GLU A 75 -22.16 -24.43 17.19
CA GLU A 75 -23.13 -25.04 16.30
C GLU A 75 -22.67 -24.92 14.83
N PRO A 76 -23.00 -25.87 13.94
CA PRO A 76 -22.49 -25.89 12.56
C PRO A 76 -22.72 -24.58 11.78
N GLY A 77 -23.88 -23.94 11.96
CA GLY A 77 -24.19 -22.67 11.30
C GLY A 77 -23.36 -21.49 11.81
N GLN A 78 -23.06 -21.47 13.13
CA GLN A 78 -22.21 -20.45 13.73
C GLN A 78 -20.75 -20.63 13.31
N ARG A 79 -20.26 -21.88 13.28
CA ARG A 79 -18.92 -22.21 12.77
C ARG A 79 -18.74 -21.77 11.32
N GLN A 80 -19.73 -22.00 10.46
CA GLN A 80 -19.67 -21.57 9.06
C GLN A 80 -19.68 -20.04 8.91
N ALA A 81 -20.51 -19.34 9.69
CA ALA A 81 -20.55 -17.88 9.67
C ALA A 81 -19.22 -17.28 10.13
N LEU A 82 -18.66 -17.79 11.23
CA LEU A 82 -17.36 -17.38 11.75
C LEU A 82 -16.24 -17.67 10.75
N GLY A 83 -16.20 -18.86 10.15
CA GLY A 83 -15.20 -19.20 9.14
C GLY A 83 -15.22 -18.25 7.94
N ARG A 84 -16.40 -17.85 7.45
CA ARG A 84 -16.49 -16.85 6.37
C ARG A 84 -16.01 -15.46 6.79
N ALA A 85 -16.29 -15.06 8.02
CA ALA A 85 -15.80 -13.78 8.55
C ALA A 85 -14.27 -13.78 8.63
N ILE A 86 -13.68 -14.84 9.17
CA ILE A 86 -12.23 -15.01 9.27
C ILE A 86 -11.57 -15.01 7.90
N MET A 87 -12.12 -15.72 6.90
CA MET A 87 -11.57 -15.68 5.53
C MET A 87 -11.51 -14.25 4.96
N GLN A 88 -12.57 -13.47 5.16
CA GLN A 88 -12.58 -12.07 4.72
C GLN A 88 -11.55 -11.23 5.49
N GLU A 89 -11.44 -11.44 6.80
CA GLU A 89 -10.44 -10.78 7.65
C GLU A 89 -9.00 -11.16 7.26
N GLU A 90 -8.75 -12.41 6.83
CA GLU A 90 -7.47 -12.88 6.30
C GLU A 90 -7.11 -12.22 4.96
N ASP A 91 -8.07 -12.12 4.04
CA ASP A 91 -7.86 -11.42 2.76
C ASP A 91 -7.52 -9.95 3.00
N ASP A 92 -8.23 -9.31 3.93
CA ASP A 92 -7.96 -7.93 4.34
C ASP A 92 -6.59 -7.79 5.03
N TRP A 93 -6.21 -8.75 5.89
CA TRP A 93 -4.89 -8.81 6.52
C TRP A 93 -3.76 -8.89 5.49
N LEU A 94 -3.89 -9.77 4.49
CA LEU A 94 -2.91 -9.94 3.42
C LEU A 94 -2.73 -8.64 2.62
N ALA A 95 -3.84 -8.01 2.23
CA ALA A 95 -3.82 -6.76 1.49
C ALA A 95 -3.21 -5.61 2.31
N TRP A 96 -3.50 -5.56 3.62
CA TRP A 96 -2.94 -4.56 4.52
C TRP A 96 -1.43 -4.75 4.70
N LYS A 97 -0.99 -5.97 5.01
CA LYS A 97 0.44 -6.29 5.16
C LYS A 97 1.23 -5.94 3.89
N ALA A 98 0.72 -6.35 2.72
CA ALA A 98 1.34 -6.01 1.45
C ALA A 98 1.44 -4.49 1.25
N SER A 99 0.41 -3.74 1.64
CA SER A 99 0.43 -2.27 1.55
C SER A 99 1.49 -1.63 2.45
N GLN A 100 1.70 -2.16 3.66
CA GLN A 100 2.75 -1.68 4.57
C GLN A 100 4.15 -1.99 4.03
N GLU A 101 4.40 -3.23 3.60
CA GLU A 101 5.70 -3.64 3.04
C GLU A 101 6.05 -2.83 1.77
N MET A 102 5.07 -2.63 0.88
CA MET A 102 5.24 -1.77 -0.27
C MET A 102 5.52 -0.32 0.14
N LEU A 103 4.81 0.20 1.14
CA LEU A 103 5.01 1.57 1.62
C LEU A 103 6.44 1.77 2.14
N GLU A 104 6.94 0.83 2.94
CA GLU A 104 8.31 0.85 3.43
C GLU A 104 9.33 0.84 2.29
N SER A 105 9.10 -0.01 1.27
CA SER A 105 9.94 -0.06 0.07
C SER A 105 9.96 1.29 -0.68
N TRP A 106 8.80 1.91 -0.94
CA TRP A 106 8.72 3.21 -1.62
C TRP A 106 9.31 4.36 -0.79
N VAL A 107 9.16 4.32 0.54
CA VAL A 107 9.79 5.28 1.45
C VAL A 107 11.31 5.13 1.41
N GLY A 108 11.84 3.90 1.32
CA GLY A 108 13.25 3.62 1.07
C GLY A 108 13.72 4.23 -0.25
N MET A 109 13.00 3.96 -1.35
CA MET A 109 13.35 4.47 -2.69
C MET A 109 13.33 6.00 -2.76
N ARG A 110 12.45 6.68 -2.00
CA ARG A 110 12.47 8.14 -1.89
C ARG A 110 13.81 8.67 -1.36
N ARG A 111 14.48 7.94 -0.46
CA ARG A 111 15.80 8.34 0.07
C ARG A 111 16.87 8.26 -1.03
N GLU A 112 16.82 7.24 -1.87
CA GLU A 112 17.73 7.06 -3.01
C GLU A 112 17.52 8.08 -4.13
N VAL A 113 16.28 8.49 -4.40
CA VAL A 113 15.97 9.51 -5.43
C VAL A 113 16.34 10.93 -4.98
N THR A 114 16.46 11.16 -3.67
CA THR A 114 16.77 12.48 -3.10
C THR A 114 18.26 12.67 -2.76
N SER A 115 19.04 11.57 -2.72
CA SER A 115 20.50 11.59 -2.56
C SER A 115 21.21 11.92 -3.86
#